data_AF-A0A6G1RK30-F1
#
_entry.id   AF-A0A6G1RK30-F1
#
_cell.length_a   1.000
_cell.length_b   1.000
_cell.length_c   1.000
_cell.angle_alpha   90.00
_cell.angle_beta   90.00
_cell.angle_gamma   90.00
#
_symmetry.space_group_name_H-M   'P 1'
#
loop_
_entity.id
_entity.type
_entity.pdbx_description
1 polymer ?
#
loop_
_entity_poly.entity_id
_entity_poly.type
_entity_poly.pdbx_seq_one_letter_code
_entity_poly.pdbx_strand_id
1 'polypeptide(L)'
;KVMLDLQSYRRGSTVFAGKHGFITLRDLFRWAERYRLAEQLEKEYDWLQHLANDGFMLLAGRVRKQEEVDVIQNVLEKHFKKEIYPERLFSGESVKKLLAKSSTRVSVMDRDFNHIVWTQGMRRLAILVGRALEFGEP
;
A
#
# COMPACT_ATOMS: atom_id res chain seq x y z
N LYS A 1 -9.50 -3.15 -15.95
CA LYS A 1 -8.33 -3.60 -16.74
C LYS A 1 -7.25 -4.20 -15.84
N VAL A 2 -6.77 -3.48 -14.82
CA VAL A 2 -5.84 -4.00 -13.77
C VAL A 2 -6.25 -5.37 -13.21
N MET A 3 -7.50 -5.53 -12.74
CA MET A 3 -8.00 -6.80 -12.21
C MET A 3 -7.93 -7.97 -13.20
N LEU A 4 -8.31 -7.73 -14.45
CA LEU A 4 -8.36 -8.76 -15.48
C LEU A 4 -6.95 -9.26 -15.81
N ASP A 5 -5.97 -8.35 -15.85
CA ASP A 5 -4.56 -8.70 -16.02
C ASP A 5 -4.04 -9.49 -14.80
N LEU A 6 -4.33 -9.05 -13.57
CA LEU A 6 -3.92 -9.80 -12.37
C LEU A 6 -4.54 -11.20 -12.33
N GLN A 7 -5.80 -11.34 -12.78
CA GLN A 7 -6.47 -12.63 -12.90
C GLN A 7 -5.92 -13.49 -14.05
N SER A 8 -5.43 -12.90 -15.14
CA SER A 8 -4.85 -13.66 -16.25
C SER A 8 -3.49 -14.25 -15.86
N TYR A 9 -2.66 -13.52 -15.10
CA TYR A 9 -1.42 -14.06 -14.53
C TYR A 9 -1.66 -15.28 -13.64
N ARG A 10 -2.76 -15.33 -12.89
CA ARG A 10 -3.17 -16.53 -12.14
C ARG A 10 -3.52 -17.71 -13.04
N ARG A 11 -4.22 -17.47 -14.16
CA ARG A 11 -4.62 -18.56 -15.08
C ARG A 11 -3.42 -19.14 -15.82
N GLY A 12 -2.40 -18.32 -16.08
CA GLY A 12 -1.19 -18.71 -16.82
C GLY A 12 0.02 -19.08 -15.95
N SER A 13 -0.01 -18.87 -14.63
CA SER A 13 1.16 -19.05 -13.76
C SER A 13 0.79 -19.61 -12.38
N THR A 14 1.66 -20.49 -11.84
CA THR A 14 1.57 -21.06 -10.48
C THR A 14 1.89 -20.05 -9.39
N VAL A 15 2.37 -18.85 -9.75
CA VAL A 15 2.76 -17.77 -8.83
C VAL A 15 1.64 -17.45 -7.83
N PHE A 16 0.36 -17.55 -8.23
CA PHE A 16 -0.81 -17.28 -7.37
C PHE A 16 -1.58 -18.54 -6.89
N ALA A 17 -0.94 -19.71 -6.78
CA ALA A 17 -1.62 -20.99 -6.51
C ALA A 17 -2.14 -21.21 -5.06
N GLY A 18 -2.16 -20.19 -4.19
CA GLY A 18 -2.56 -20.32 -2.77
C GLY A 18 -3.84 -19.56 -2.37
N LYS A 19 -4.48 -19.97 -1.26
CA LYS A 19 -5.69 -19.30 -0.68
C LYS A 19 -5.49 -17.83 -0.31
N HIS A 20 -4.25 -17.38 -0.10
CA HIS A 20 -3.92 -16.03 0.38
C HIS A 20 -3.38 -15.07 -0.69
N GLY A 21 -3.16 -15.53 -1.93
CA GLY A 21 -2.62 -14.71 -3.04
C GLY A 21 -3.69 -14.14 -3.98
N PHE A 22 -4.98 -14.31 -3.66
CA PHE A 22 -6.05 -13.91 -4.57
C PHE A 22 -6.48 -12.46 -4.34
N ILE A 23 -6.37 -11.65 -5.39
CA ILE A 23 -6.95 -10.31 -5.45
C ILE A 23 -8.45 -10.43 -5.72
N THR A 24 -9.25 -9.92 -4.79
CA THR A 24 -10.71 -10.02 -4.81
C THR A 24 -11.35 -8.73 -5.26
N LEU A 25 -12.64 -8.79 -5.62
CA LEU A 25 -13.45 -7.58 -5.84
C LEU A 25 -13.47 -6.68 -4.59
N ARG A 26 -13.42 -7.26 -3.39
CA ARG A 26 -13.38 -6.50 -2.13
C ARG A 26 -12.16 -5.57 -2.09
N ASP A 27 -11.01 -6.02 -2.55
CA ASP A 27 -9.79 -5.22 -2.55
C ASP A 27 -9.93 -4.03 -3.51
N LEU A 28 -10.59 -4.23 -4.67
CA LEU A 28 -10.86 -3.15 -5.62
C LEU A 28 -11.91 -2.17 -5.11
N PHE A 29 -12.93 -2.65 -4.40
CA PHE A 29 -13.90 -1.77 -3.75
C PHE A 29 -13.25 -0.93 -2.65
N ARG A 30 -12.39 -1.53 -1.81
CA ARG A 30 -11.58 -0.77 -0.84
C ARG A 30 -10.72 0.28 -1.54
N TRP A 31 -10.07 -0.10 -2.62
CA TRP A 31 -9.22 0.80 -3.39
C TRP A 31 -10.01 1.98 -4.00
N ALA A 32 -11.18 1.72 -4.56
CA ALA A 32 -12.09 2.75 -5.05
C ALA A 32 -12.62 3.65 -3.92
N GLU A 33 -12.88 3.07 -2.75
CA GLU A 33 -13.37 3.80 -1.58
C GLU A 33 -12.31 4.74 -1.01
N ARG A 34 -11.04 4.32 -0.95
CA ARG A 34 -9.92 5.21 -0.60
C ARG A 34 -9.83 6.41 -1.53
N TYR A 35 -9.99 6.18 -2.83
CA TYR A 35 -10.03 7.26 -3.81
C TYR A 35 -11.21 8.21 -3.60
N ARG A 36 -12.40 7.67 -3.30
CA ARG A 36 -13.61 8.47 -3.03
C ARG A 36 -13.47 9.34 -1.77
N LEU A 37 -12.80 8.84 -0.75
CA LEU A 37 -12.57 9.51 0.53
C LEU A 37 -11.34 10.40 0.55
N ALA A 38 -10.50 10.35 -0.47
CA ALA A 38 -9.28 11.13 -0.54
C ALA A 38 -9.59 12.63 -0.66
N GLU A 39 -9.10 13.41 0.30
CA GLU A 39 -9.23 14.86 0.27
C GLU A 39 -8.23 15.47 -0.73
N GLN A 40 -8.71 16.37 -1.58
CA GLN A 40 -7.86 17.15 -2.46
C GLN A 40 -7.23 18.30 -1.67
N LEU A 41 -6.05 18.06 -1.09
CA LEU A 41 -5.32 19.06 -0.32
C LEU A 41 -4.51 20.03 -1.19
N GLU A 42 -4.22 19.68 -2.44
CA GLU A 42 -3.37 20.46 -3.33
C GLU A 42 -4.00 20.65 -4.72
N LYS A 43 -3.68 21.79 -5.34
CA LYS A 43 -4.23 22.22 -6.63
C LYS A 43 -3.72 21.35 -7.80
N GLU A 44 -2.52 20.78 -7.67
CA GLU A 44 -1.87 19.92 -8.66
C GLU A 44 -1.54 18.54 -8.08
N TYR A 45 -2.57 17.85 -7.57
CA TYR A 45 -2.37 16.53 -6.98
C TYR A 45 -2.29 15.43 -8.05
N ASP A 46 -1.22 14.62 -8.02
CA ASP A 46 -1.06 13.49 -8.93
C ASP A 46 -1.93 12.30 -8.50
N TRP A 47 -3.19 12.34 -8.91
CA TRP A 47 -4.19 11.30 -8.63
C TRP A 47 -3.82 9.93 -9.18
N LEU A 48 -3.12 9.86 -10.32
CA LEU A 48 -2.71 8.57 -10.90
C LEU A 48 -1.64 7.92 -10.03
N GLN A 49 -0.67 8.70 -9.54
CA GLN A 49 0.34 8.20 -8.61
C GLN A 49 -0.28 7.79 -7.27
N HIS A 50 -1.22 8.58 -6.74
CA HIS A 50 -1.94 8.24 -5.53
C HIS A 50 -2.64 6.89 -5.67
N LEU A 51 -3.40 6.73 -6.75
CA LEU A 51 -4.18 5.52 -7.00
C LEU A 51 -3.25 4.30 -7.18
N ALA A 52 -2.13 4.45 -7.91
CA ALA A 52 -1.13 3.40 -8.06
C ALA A 52 -0.53 2.97 -6.70
N ASN A 53 -0.15 3.94 -5.87
CA ASN A 53 0.44 3.69 -4.55
C ASN A 53 -0.55 3.00 -3.59
N ASP A 54 -1.79 3.49 -3.53
CA ASP A 54 -2.82 2.91 -2.66
C ASP A 54 -3.23 1.51 -3.11
N GLY A 55 -3.32 1.30 -4.43
CA GLY A 55 -3.54 -0.02 -5.02
C GLY A 55 -2.42 -0.99 -4.64
N PHE A 56 -1.17 -0.55 -4.74
CA PHE A 56 -0.03 -1.37 -4.33
C PHE A 56 -0.08 -1.73 -2.84
N MET A 57 -0.36 -0.75 -1.96
CA MET A 57 -0.44 -1.00 -0.52
C MET A 57 -1.54 -2.02 -0.15
N LEU A 58 -2.72 -1.93 -0.78
CA LEU A 58 -3.83 -2.86 -0.53
C LEU A 58 -3.52 -4.27 -1.05
N LEU A 59 -3.02 -4.37 -2.28
CA LEU A 59 -2.86 -5.63 -2.99
C LEU A 59 -1.59 -6.36 -2.52
N ALA A 60 -0.44 -5.67 -2.52
CA ALA A 60 0.83 -6.25 -2.08
C ALA A 60 0.89 -6.41 -0.55
N GLY A 61 0.13 -5.64 0.22
CA GLY A 61 0.13 -5.70 1.69
C GLY A 61 -0.26 -7.07 2.27
N ARG A 62 -1.02 -7.87 1.51
CA ARG A 62 -1.49 -9.21 1.92
C ARG A 62 -0.61 -10.35 1.43
N VAL A 63 0.24 -10.05 0.45
CA VAL A 63 1.05 -11.03 -0.26
C VAL A 63 2.35 -11.28 0.49
N ARG A 64 2.71 -12.56 0.62
CA ARG A 64 3.92 -12.99 1.33
C ARG A 64 5.08 -13.34 0.40
N LYS A 65 4.79 -13.67 -0.86
CA LYS A 65 5.81 -14.04 -1.84
C LYS A 65 6.25 -12.82 -2.63
N GLN A 66 7.55 -12.60 -2.75
CA GLN A 66 8.09 -11.46 -3.49
C GLN A 66 7.68 -11.49 -4.96
N GLU A 67 7.70 -12.66 -5.59
CA GLU A 67 7.28 -12.85 -6.99
C GLU A 67 5.86 -12.31 -7.27
N GLU A 68 4.93 -12.56 -6.34
CA GLU A 68 3.55 -12.07 -6.44
C GLU A 68 3.49 -10.54 -6.26
N VAL A 69 4.32 -9.98 -5.37
CA VAL A 69 4.46 -8.52 -5.18
C VAL A 69 4.98 -7.85 -6.45
N ASP A 70 5.99 -8.43 -7.09
CA ASP A 70 6.60 -7.91 -8.32
C ASP A 70 5.59 -7.90 -9.48
N VAL A 71 4.79 -8.96 -9.62
CA VAL A 71 3.70 -8.99 -10.61
C VAL A 71 2.67 -7.89 -10.34
N ILE A 72 2.27 -7.69 -9.08
CA ILE A 72 1.33 -6.63 -8.71
C ILE A 72 1.89 -5.26 -9.07
N GLN A 73 3.15 -4.99 -8.73
CA GLN A 73 3.82 -3.74 -9.08
C GLN A 73 3.80 -3.53 -10.59
N ASN A 74 4.32 -4.49 -11.36
CA ASN A 74 4.41 -4.39 -12.82
C ASN A 74 3.05 -4.13 -13.48
N VAL A 75 1.99 -4.79 -13.02
CA VAL A 75 0.65 -4.57 -13.58
C VAL A 75 0.13 -3.18 -13.22
N LEU A 76 0.32 -2.72 -11.99
CA LEU A 76 -0.10 -1.36 -11.60
C LEU A 76 0.67 -0.31 -12.41
N GLU A 77 2.00 -0.41 -12.50
CA GLU A 77 2.83 0.53 -13.25
C GLU A 77 2.45 0.57 -14.73
N LYS A 78 2.18 -0.59 -15.34
CA LYS A 78 1.71 -0.71 -16.72
C LYS A 78 0.39 0.03 -16.97
N HIS A 79 -0.59 -0.12 -16.07
CA HIS A 79 -1.93 0.47 -16.27
C HIS A 79 -2.01 1.94 -15.86
N PHE A 80 -1.27 2.36 -14.83
CA PHE A 80 -1.25 3.77 -14.39
C PHE A 80 -0.19 4.60 -15.09
N LYS A 81 0.79 3.98 -15.75
CA LYS A 81 1.96 4.65 -16.35
C LYS A 81 2.72 5.50 -15.32
N LYS A 82 2.82 4.95 -14.10
CA LYS A 82 3.46 5.57 -12.94
C LYS A 82 4.34 4.53 -12.29
N GLU A 83 5.53 4.94 -11.87
CA GLU A 83 6.46 4.06 -11.15
C GLU A 83 6.09 4.02 -9.67
N ILE A 84 6.14 2.82 -9.09
CA ILE A 84 5.88 2.59 -7.68
C ILE A 84 7.22 2.32 -7.01
N TYR A 85 7.48 3.01 -5.91
CA TYR A 85 8.72 2.88 -5.16
C TYR A 85 8.41 2.37 -3.75
N PRO A 86 8.37 1.04 -3.52
CA PRO A 86 8.06 0.47 -2.21
C PRO A 86 8.95 1.00 -1.09
N GLU A 87 10.23 1.24 -1.38
CA GLU A 87 11.20 1.80 -0.43
C GLU A 87 10.87 3.23 0.02
N ARG A 88 10.26 4.03 -0.88
CA ARG A 88 9.76 5.37 -0.54
C ARG A 88 8.45 5.29 0.22
N LEU A 89 7.54 4.41 -0.22
CA LEU A 89 6.23 4.21 0.42
C LEU A 89 6.38 3.76 1.89
N PHE A 90 7.30 2.84 2.16
CA PHE A 90 7.54 2.29 3.50
C PHE A 90 8.81 2.87 4.15
N SER A 91 9.20 4.09 3.77
CA SER A 91 10.34 4.79 4.34
C SER A 91 10.10 5.19 5.80
N GLY A 92 11.18 5.53 6.51
CA GLY A 92 11.07 6.08 7.87
C GLY A 92 10.33 7.43 7.88
N GLU A 93 10.49 8.23 6.83
CA GLU A 93 9.80 9.51 6.66
C GLU A 93 8.29 9.33 6.51
N SER A 94 7.86 8.32 5.74
CA SER A 94 6.44 7.97 5.62
C SER A 94 5.83 7.62 6.97
N VAL A 95 6.56 6.88 7.81
CA VAL A 95 6.09 6.51 9.16
C VAL A 95 5.99 7.75 10.04
N LYS A 96 7.00 8.63 10.02
CA LYS A 96 6.95 9.91 10.75
C LYS A 96 5.77 10.77 10.30
N LYS A 97 5.51 10.87 9.00
CA LYS A 97 4.38 11.63 8.43
C LYS A 97 3.03 11.06 8.86
N LEU A 98 2.87 9.74 8.83
CA LEU A 98 1.68 9.05 9.31
C LEU A 98 1.41 9.35 10.79
N LEU A 99 2.45 9.25 11.62
CA LEU A 99 2.32 9.49 13.07
C LEU A 99 2.05 10.95 13.39
N ALA A 100 2.68 11.88 12.68
CA ALA A 100 2.42 13.32 12.81
C ALA A 100 0.95 13.68 12.54
N LYS A 101 0.29 12.99 11.61
CA LYS A 101 -1.15 13.17 11.33
C LYS A 101 -2.06 12.65 12.45
N SER A 102 -1.62 11.64 13.21
CA SER A 102 -2.48 10.90 14.13
C SER A 102 -2.73 11.59 15.49
N SER A 103 -2.24 12.82 15.72
CA SER A 103 -2.16 13.48 17.05
C SER A 103 -1.38 12.70 18.12
N THR A 104 -0.98 11.45 17.84
CA THR A 104 -0.07 10.66 18.65
C THR A 104 1.32 11.28 18.53
N ARG A 105 1.75 11.95 19.60
CA ARG A 105 3.01 12.70 19.65
C ARG A 105 4.16 11.89 19.05
N VAL A 106 4.71 12.36 17.93
CA VAL A 106 5.98 11.88 17.35
C VAL A 106 7.09 11.82 18.41
N SER A 107 7.00 12.64 19.47
CA SER A 107 7.92 12.63 20.60
C SER A 107 7.93 11.33 21.41
N VAL A 108 6.93 10.45 21.28
CA VAL A 108 6.91 9.14 21.97
C VAL A 108 7.94 8.20 21.36
N MET A 109 8.13 8.24 20.03
CA MET A 109 9.13 7.40 19.37
C MET A 109 10.55 7.76 19.77
N ASP A 110 10.83 9.06 19.91
CA ASP A 110 12.19 9.62 20.10
C ASP A 110 12.62 9.74 21.57
N ARG A 111 11.70 9.50 22.53
CA ARG A 111 12.03 9.55 23.96
C ARG A 111 11.96 8.18 24.63
N ASP A 112 10.90 7.41 24.38
CA ASP A 112 10.65 6.17 25.11
C ASP A 112 11.04 4.92 24.30
N PHE A 113 11.20 5.04 22.98
CA PHE A 113 11.45 3.92 22.07
C PHE A 113 12.74 4.04 21.24
N ASN A 114 13.72 4.80 21.70
CA ASN A 114 15.04 4.92 21.04
C ASN A 114 15.78 3.58 20.88
N HIS A 115 15.41 2.58 21.67
CA HIS A 115 15.94 1.22 21.59
C HIS A 115 15.26 0.37 20.51
N ILE A 116 14.17 0.84 19.91
CA ILE A 116 13.44 0.12 18.86
C ILE A 116 14.01 0.50 17.49
N VAL A 117 14.59 -0.50 16.82
CA VAL A 117 15.05 -0.37 15.45
C VAL A 117 13.87 -0.56 14.48
N TRP A 118 13.55 0.48 13.71
CA TRP A 118 12.51 0.45 12.70
C TRP A 118 12.94 -0.33 11.45
N THR A 119 12.78 -1.65 11.50
CA THR A 119 13.05 -2.53 10.36
C THR A 119 12.11 -2.23 9.17
N GLN A 120 12.47 -2.68 7.98
CA GLN A 120 11.64 -2.51 6.77
C GLN A 120 10.24 -3.13 6.95
N GLY A 121 10.17 -4.34 7.53
CA GLY A 121 8.90 -5.00 7.82
C GLY A 121 8.01 -4.23 8.81
N MET A 122 8.61 -3.67 9.86
CA MET A 122 7.88 -2.84 10.84
C MET A 122 7.36 -1.55 10.23
N ARG A 123 8.17 -0.85 9.42
CA ARG A 123 7.74 0.36 8.72
C ARG A 123 6.59 0.05 7.77
N ARG A 124 6.71 -1.02 6.99
CA ARG A 124 5.63 -1.50 6.11
C ARG A 124 4.35 -1.78 6.89
N LEU A 125 4.44 -2.52 8.00
CA LEU A 125 3.28 -2.82 8.85
C LEU A 125 2.64 -1.54 9.40
N ALA A 126 3.43 -0.63 9.96
CA ALA A 126 2.94 0.62 10.53
C ALA A 126 2.19 1.47 9.50
N ILE A 127 2.73 1.59 8.28
CA ILE A 127 2.06 2.30 7.18
C ILE A 127 0.74 1.63 6.82
N LEU A 128 0.74 0.31 6.62
CA LEU A 128 -0.46 -0.42 6.22
C LEU A 128 -1.56 -0.33 7.28
N VAL A 129 -1.22 -0.48 8.56
CA VAL A 129 -2.15 -0.34 9.68
C VAL A 129 -2.65 1.09 9.81
N GLY A 130 -1.76 2.08 9.77
CA GLY A 130 -2.17 3.48 9.88
C GLY A 130 -3.10 3.91 8.75
N ARG A 131 -2.85 3.45 7.52
CA ARG A 131 -3.76 3.67 6.39
C ARG A 131 -5.09 2.94 6.58
N ALA A 132 -5.09 1.70 7.08
CA ALA A 132 -6.33 1.01 7.39
C ALA A 132 -7.16 1.76 8.43
N LEU A 133 -6.53 2.31 9.47
CA LEU A 133 -7.19 3.14 10.49
C LEU A 133 -7.73 4.45 9.91
N GLU A 134 -6.96 5.14 9.06
CA GLU A 134 -7.37 6.39 8.39
C GLU A 134 -8.67 6.21 7.58
N PHE A 135 -8.84 5.05 6.94
CA PHE A 135 -10.01 4.74 6.13
C PHE A 135 -11.06 3.85 6.82
N GLY A 136 -10.92 3.57 8.13
CA GLY A 136 -11.87 2.74 8.89
C GLY A 136 -11.98 1.30 8.37
N GLU A 137 -10.91 0.76 7.83
CA GLU A 137 -10.87 -0.58 7.23
C GLU A 137 -10.64 -1.67 8.30
N PRO A 138 -11.27 -2.85 8.16
CA PRO A 138 -11.10 -3.97 9.09
C PRO A 138 -9.77 -4.72 8.91
#